data_AF-A0A3B9ESU6-F1
#
_entry.id   AF-A0A3B9ESU6-F1
#
_cell.length_a   1.000
_cell.length_b   1.000
_cell.length_c   1.000
_cell.angle_alpha   90.00
_cell.angle_beta   90.00
_cell.angle_gamma   90.00
#
_symmetry.space_group_name_H-M   'P 1'
#
loop_
_entity.id
_entity.type
_entity.pdbx_description
1 polymer ?
#
loop_
_entity_poly.entity_id
_entity_poly.type
_entity_poly.pdbx_seq_one_letter_code
_entity_poly.pdbx_strand_id
1 'polypeptide(L)'
;MPELLLEILSEEIPARMQARAADDLRRLITDGLKAAGLTISDVSTYVTPRRLTLVIEGVPAKQPDISEERRGPRADAPEKAKAGFMKSLPKDTNVEERETEKGTFLFAKVEQAGEKTRLILPKIIQDALAALPWPKSMRWGTGK
;
A
#
# COMPACT_ATOMS: atom_id res chain seq x y z
N MET A 1 -16.36 9.13 5.14
CA MET A 1 -14.95 8.88 4.76
C MET A 1 -14.55 9.93 3.73
N PRO A 2 -13.30 10.44 3.74
CA PRO A 2 -12.88 11.47 2.80
C PRO A 2 -12.91 10.97 1.34
N GLU A 3 -13.09 11.91 0.44
CA GLU A 3 -12.98 11.73 -1.01
C GLU A 3 -11.57 12.13 -1.47
N LEU A 4 -11.04 11.41 -2.46
CA LEU A 4 -9.83 11.80 -3.18
C LEU A 4 -10.20 12.23 -4.60
N LEU A 5 -9.90 13.49 -4.94
CA LEU A 5 -9.87 13.98 -6.31
C LEU A 5 -8.42 14.05 -6.80
N LEU A 6 -8.11 13.34 -7.88
CA LEU A 6 -6.85 13.45 -8.62
C LEU A 6 -7.16 13.97 -10.02
N GLU A 7 -6.58 15.12 -10.37
CA GLU A 7 -6.67 15.69 -11.71
C GLU A 7 -5.27 15.88 -12.28
N ILE A 8 -5.06 15.35 -13.49
CA ILE A 8 -3.80 15.44 -14.23
C ILE A 8 -4.05 16.28 -15.46
N LEU A 9 -3.31 17.39 -15.57
CA LEU A 9 -3.23 18.17 -16.80
C LEU A 9 -2.15 17.56 -17.71
N SER A 10 -2.48 17.40 -18.99
CA SER A 10 -1.54 16.91 -20.00
C SER A 10 -1.59 17.74 -21.28
N GLU A 11 -0.67 17.45 -22.19
CA GLU A 11 -0.87 17.73 -23.62
C GLU A 11 -2.03 16.91 -24.18
N GLU A 12 -2.29 17.06 -25.47
CA GLU A 12 -3.39 16.37 -26.14
C GLU A 12 -3.23 14.83 -26.07
N ILE A 13 -4.15 14.18 -25.37
CA ILE A 13 -4.35 12.75 -25.34
C ILE A 13 -5.09 12.36 -26.62
N PRO A 14 -4.49 11.56 -27.52
CA PRO A 14 -5.13 11.13 -28.75
C PRO A 14 -6.48 10.46 -28.46
N ALA A 15 -7.52 10.80 -29.22
CA ALA A 15 -8.89 10.32 -28.99
C ALA A 15 -8.98 8.80 -28.77
N ARG A 16 -8.24 8.02 -29.58
CA ARG A 16 -8.19 6.55 -29.47
C ARG A 16 -7.61 6.00 -28.15
N MET A 17 -6.95 6.84 -27.37
CA MET A 17 -6.28 6.46 -26.12
C MET A 17 -7.01 6.93 -24.87
N GLN A 18 -7.95 7.87 -24.98
CA GLN A 18 -8.55 8.54 -23.82
C GLN A 18 -9.24 7.58 -22.86
N ALA A 19 -10.12 6.71 -23.37
CA ALA A 19 -10.81 5.71 -22.55
C ALA A 19 -9.82 4.77 -21.85
N ARG A 20 -8.86 4.23 -22.61
CA ARG A 20 -7.83 3.34 -22.07
C ARG A 20 -6.98 4.02 -21.01
N ALA A 21 -6.58 5.29 -21.20
CA ALA A 21 -5.80 6.03 -20.21
C ALA A 21 -6.57 6.20 -18.90
N ALA A 22 -7.90 6.42 -18.95
CA ALA A 22 -8.75 6.50 -17.78
C ALA A 22 -8.84 5.15 -17.05
N ASP A 23 -9.01 4.05 -17.79
CA ASP A 23 -9.04 2.70 -17.22
C ASP A 23 -7.71 2.30 -16.59
N ASP A 24 -6.60 2.62 -17.25
CA ASP A 24 -5.25 2.35 -16.74
C ASP A 24 -4.96 3.18 -15.48
N LEU A 25 -5.33 4.46 -15.43
CA LEU A 25 -5.21 5.27 -14.21
C LEU A 25 -6.04 4.68 -13.06
N ARG A 26 -7.30 4.31 -13.34
CA ARG A 26 -8.18 3.65 -12.37
C ARG A 26 -7.49 2.43 -11.79
N ARG A 27 -7.09 1.50 -12.65
CA ARG A 27 -6.46 0.23 -12.25
C ARG A 27 -5.20 0.48 -11.41
N LEU A 28 -4.26 1.30 -11.89
CA LEU A 28 -2.98 1.53 -11.23
C LEU A 28 -3.16 2.15 -9.83
N ILE A 29 -4.06 3.12 -9.68
CA ILE A 29 -4.35 3.74 -8.38
C ILE A 29 -5.07 2.75 -7.46
N THR A 30 -6.07 2.01 -7.95
CA THR A 30 -6.80 1.04 -7.12
C THR A 30 -5.91 -0.11 -6.67
N ASP A 31 -5.02 -0.59 -7.54
CA ASP A 31 -4.06 -1.64 -7.21
C ASP A 31 -3.07 -1.15 -6.16
N GLY A 32 -2.58 0.08 -6.27
CA GLY A 32 -1.69 0.69 -5.28
C GLY A 32 -2.36 0.89 -3.91
N LEU A 33 -3.61 1.37 -3.87
CA LEU A 33 -4.37 1.50 -2.63
C LEU A 33 -4.64 0.14 -1.99
N LYS A 34 -5.02 -0.86 -2.80
CA LYS A 34 -5.23 -2.24 -2.33
C LYS A 34 -3.95 -2.86 -1.79
N ALA A 35 -2.82 -2.66 -2.45
CA ALA A 35 -1.52 -3.13 -1.98
C ALA A 35 -1.12 -2.47 -0.64
N ALA A 36 -1.54 -1.22 -0.43
CA ALA A 36 -1.41 -0.53 0.85
C ALA A 36 -2.49 -0.94 1.88
N GLY A 37 -3.33 -1.94 1.62
CA GLY A 37 -4.37 -2.38 2.55
C GLY A 37 -5.51 -1.37 2.76
N LEU A 38 -5.66 -0.39 1.85
CA LEU A 38 -6.74 0.58 1.90
C LEU A 38 -7.92 0.09 1.07
N THR A 39 -9.04 -0.20 1.74
CA THR A 39 -10.31 -0.52 1.08
C THR A 39 -11.06 0.76 0.75
N ILE A 40 -11.50 0.89 -0.50
CA ILE A 40 -12.24 2.04 -1.04
C ILE A 40 -13.66 1.61 -1.41
N SER A 41 -14.56 2.59 -1.60
CA SER A 41 -15.97 2.32 -1.91
C SER A 41 -16.25 2.34 -3.40
N ASP A 42 -15.93 3.44 -4.07
CA ASP A 42 -16.18 3.60 -5.50
C ASP A 42 -15.08 4.42 -6.18
N VAL A 43 -14.93 4.24 -7.49
CA VAL A 43 -13.96 4.97 -8.31
C VAL A 43 -14.56 5.35 -9.65
N SER A 44 -14.66 6.66 -9.87
CA SER A 44 -15.07 7.27 -11.13
C SER A 44 -13.87 7.89 -11.84
N THR A 45 -13.83 7.78 -13.16
CA THR A 45 -12.80 8.42 -13.99
C THR A 45 -13.42 9.25 -15.09
N TYR A 46 -12.73 10.35 -15.44
CA TYR A 46 -13.12 11.27 -16.48
C TYR A 46 -11.92 11.60 -17.33
N VAL A 47 -12.16 11.74 -18.63
CA VAL A 47 -11.11 12.09 -19.58
C VAL A 47 -11.62 13.14 -20.55
N THR A 48 -10.75 14.10 -20.83
CA THR A 48 -10.87 15.05 -21.94
C THR A 48 -9.57 15.01 -22.72
N PRO A 49 -9.47 15.68 -23.88
CA PRO A 49 -8.22 15.72 -24.62
C PRO A 49 -7.02 16.22 -23.81
N ARG A 50 -7.19 16.98 -22.72
CA ARG A 50 -6.06 17.52 -21.94
C ARG A 50 -6.12 17.22 -20.45
N ARG A 51 -7.10 16.43 -20.00
CA ARG A 51 -7.29 16.14 -18.58
C ARG A 51 -7.60 14.67 -18.38
N LEU A 52 -6.95 14.08 -17.39
CA LEU A 52 -7.27 12.75 -16.88
C LEU A 52 -7.58 12.88 -15.40
N THR A 53 -8.79 12.51 -15.01
CA THR A 53 -9.31 12.74 -13.66
C THR A 53 -9.81 11.44 -13.07
N LEU A 54 -9.62 11.29 -11.76
CA LEU A 54 -10.07 10.17 -10.97
C LEU A 54 -10.63 10.68 -9.64
N VAL A 55 -11.82 10.22 -9.30
CA VAL A 55 -12.50 10.49 -8.02
C VAL A 55 -12.65 9.16 -7.29
N ILE A 56 -12.17 9.09 -6.05
CA ILE A 56 -12.31 7.92 -5.19
C ILE A 56 -13.13 8.28 -3.97
N GLU A 57 -14.20 7.54 -3.77
CA GLU A 57 -15.00 7.61 -2.56
C GLU A 57 -14.54 6.59 -1.53
N GLY A 58 -14.70 6.96 -0.25
CA GLY A 58 -14.47 6.01 0.83
C GLY A 58 -13.01 5.76 1.15
N VAL A 59 -12.11 6.71 0.92
CA VAL A 59 -10.68 6.53 1.23
C VAL A 59 -10.47 6.57 2.75
N PRO A 60 -9.94 5.51 3.39
CA PRO A 60 -9.67 5.54 4.83
C PRO A 60 -8.62 6.59 5.18
N ALA A 61 -8.70 7.22 6.35
CA ALA A 61 -7.71 8.23 6.78
C ALA A 61 -6.37 7.62 7.23
N LYS A 62 -6.37 6.31 7.54
CA LYS A 62 -5.24 5.53 8.03
C LYS A 62 -5.40 4.10 7.53
N GLN A 63 -4.29 3.42 7.26
CA GLN A 63 -4.28 1.97 7.07
C GLN A 63 -4.77 1.25 8.33
N PRO A 64 -5.35 0.04 8.20
CA PRO A 64 -5.64 -0.79 9.35
C PRO A 64 -4.35 -1.14 10.10
N ASP A 65 -4.46 -1.24 11.42
CA ASP A 65 -3.37 -1.79 12.23
C ASP A 65 -3.27 -3.30 11.94
N ILE A 66 -2.04 -3.81 11.84
CA ILE A 66 -1.76 -5.21 11.54
C ILE A 66 -1.26 -5.88 12.81
N SER A 67 -1.88 -6.98 13.19
CA SER A 67 -1.43 -7.84 14.29
C SER A 67 -0.98 -9.17 13.71
N GLU A 68 0.31 -9.48 13.80
CA GLU A 68 0.90 -10.74 13.37
C GLU A 68 1.36 -11.54 14.59
N GLU A 69 0.98 -12.81 14.68
CA GLU A 69 1.54 -13.72 15.68
C GLU A 69 2.72 -14.48 15.07
N ARG A 70 3.92 -14.29 15.64
CA ARG A 70 5.13 -14.99 15.22
C ARG A 70 5.47 -16.10 16.20
N ARG A 71 5.56 -17.32 15.69
CA ARG A 71 6.04 -18.46 16.47
C ARG A 71 7.57 -18.49 16.47
N GLY A 72 8.14 -18.46 17.67
CA GLY A 72 9.55 -18.57 17.94
C GLY A 72 10.01 -20.01 18.21
N PRO A 73 11.25 -20.17 18.67
CA PRO A 73 11.80 -21.48 19.05
C PRO A 73 11.11 -22.05 20.30
N ARG A 74 11.40 -23.31 20.63
CA ARG A 74 10.93 -23.95 21.87
C ARG A 74 11.45 -23.19 23.10
N ALA A 75 10.71 -23.21 24.19
CA ALA A 75 11.09 -22.58 25.45
C ALA A 75 12.38 -23.20 26.06
N ASP A 76 12.69 -24.45 25.72
CA ASP A 76 13.92 -25.15 26.10
C ASP A 76 15.08 -24.99 25.09
N ALA A 77 14.90 -24.19 24.03
CA ALA A 77 15.93 -24.01 23.01
C ALA A 77 17.16 -23.25 23.56
N PRO A 78 18.35 -23.40 22.92
CA PRO A 78 19.55 -22.68 23.34
C PRO A 78 19.34 -21.17 23.40
N GLU A 79 19.95 -20.50 24.38
CA GLU A 79 19.82 -19.05 24.60
C GLU A 79 20.18 -18.22 23.36
N LYS A 80 21.12 -18.70 22.54
CA LYS A 80 21.46 -18.05 21.25
C LYS A 80 20.28 -18.01 20.28
N ALA A 81 19.46 -19.07 20.24
CA ALA A 81 18.28 -19.15 19.37
C ALA A 81 17.16 -18.24 19.88
N LYS A 82 16.93 -18.23 21.20
CA LYS A 82 15.98 -17.29 21.84
C LYS A 82 16.39 -15.84 21.62
N ALA A 83 17.66 -15.50 21.83
CA ALA A 83 18.19 -14.16 21.60
C ALA A 83 18.08 -13.74 20.12
N GLY A 84 18.28 -14.66 19.18
CA GLY A 84 18.06 -14.41 17.75
C GLY A 84 16.60 -14.08 17.42
N PHE A 85 15.65 -14.81 18.03
CA PHE A 85 14.23 -14.54 17.90
C PHE A 85 13.84 -13.19 18.52
N MET A 86 14.28 -12.89 19.74
CA MET A 86 14.02 -11.58 20.38
C MET A 86 14.57 -10.42 19.56
N LYS A 87 15.72 -10.59 18.88
CA LYS A 87 16.30 -9.56 18.00
C LYS A 87 15.54 -9.34 16.70
N SER A 88 14.76 -10.31 16.22
CA SER A 88 13.99 -10.18 14.97
C SER A 88 12.62 -9.52 15.18
N LEU A 89 12.20 -9.35 16.44
CA LEU A 89 10.97 -8.69 16.82
C LEU A 89 11.17 -7.17 16.96
N PRO A 90 10.13 -6.36 16.70
CA PRO A 90 10.15 -4.94 17.07
C PRO A 90 10.39 -4.76 18.57
N LYS A 91 10.99 -3.64 18.94
CA LYS A 91 11.17 -3.27 20.36
C LYS A 91 9.81 -3.25 21.07
N ASP A 92 9.80 -3.69 22.32
CA ASP A 92 8.62 -3.75 23.19
C ASP A 92 7.53 -4.76 22.77
N THR A 93 7.86 -5.68 21.86
CA THR A 93 6.96 -6.79 21.50
C THR A 93 6.76 -7.73 22.69
N ASN A 94 5.51 -7.98 23.07
CA ASN A 94 5.21 -8.95 24.13
C ASN A 94 5.46 -10.37 23.62
N VAL A 95 6.21 -11.15 24.39
CA VAL A 95 6.53 -12.55 24.10
C VAL A 95 6.00 -13.42 25.23
N GLU A 96 5.19 -14.41 24.88
CA GLU A 96 4.61 -15.37 25.80
C GLU A 96 5.06 -16.79 25.48
N GLU A 97 5.13 -17.64 26.49
CA GLU A 97 5.30 -19.07 26.32
C GLU A 97 3.94 -19.73 26.23
N ARG A 98 3.70 -20.49 25.15
CA ARG A 98 2.46 -21.23 24.94
C ARG A 98 2.76 -22.71 24.80
N GLU A 99 2.08 -23.51 25.60
CA GLU A 99 2.14 -24.96 25.52
C GLU A 99 1.35 -25.45 24.30
N THR A 100 1.96 -26.36 23.54
CA THR A 100 1.34 -27.00 22.38
C THR A 100 1.57 -28.51 22.46
N GLU A 101 0.86 -29.29 21.65
CA GLU A 101 1.05 -30.75 21.58
C GLU A 101 2.51 -31.18 21.27
N LYS A 102 3.32 -30.27 20.72
CA LYS A 102 4.73 -30.49 20.36
C LYS A 102 5.71 -29.87 21.37
N GLY A 103 5.23 -29.47 22.55
CA GLY A 103 5.97 -28.80 23.61
C GLY A 103 5.69 -27.30 23.71
N THR A 104 6.36 -26.62 24.64
CA THR A 104 6.25 -25.17 24.88
C THR A 104 7.07 -24.37 23.88
N PHE A 105 6.45 -23.42 23.19
CA PHE A 105 7.12 -22.51 22.25
C PHE A 105 6.92 -21.06 22.67
N LEU A 106 7.86 -20.21 22.27
CA LEU A 106 7.71 -18.77 22.38
C LEU A 106 6.78 -18.27 21.26
N PHE A 107 5.85 -17.39 21.60
CA PHE A 107 4.99 -16.69 20.66
C PHE A 107 5.10 -15.19 20.91
N ALA A 108 5.21 -14.43 19.84
CA ALA A 108 5.31 -12.99 19.89
C ALA A 108 4.15 -12.37 19.12
N LYS A 109 3.38 -11.50 19.79
CA LYS A 109 2.33 -10.73 19.12
C LYS A 109 2.92 -9.40 18.66
N VAL A 110 3.18 -9.30 17.36
CA VAL A 110 3.72 -8.09 16.74
C VAL A 110 2.55 -7.23 16.28
N GLU A 111 2.40 -6.06 16.90
CA GLU A 111 1.42 -5.05 16.49
C GLU A 111 2.13 -3.95 15.71
N GLN A 112 1.72 -3.75 14.46
CA GLN A 112 2.19 -2.69 13.60
C GLN A 112 1.07 -1.67 13.39
N ALA A 113 1.28 -0.46 13.88
CA ALA A 113 0.36 0.64 13.64
C ALA A 113 0.35 0.98 12.14
N GLY A 114 -0.85 1.07 11.56
CA GLY A 114 -1.04 1.50 10.18
C GLY A 114 -0.57 2.94 9.96
N GLU A 115 -0.16 3.26 8.74
CA GLU A 115 0.29 4.60 8.41
C GLU A 115 -0.89 5.51 8.02
N LYS A 116 -0.74 6.83 8.23
CA LYS A 116 -1.75 7.81 7.78
C LYS A 116 -1.78 7.82 6.25
N THR A 117 -2.98 7.72 5.67
CA THR A 117 -3.15 7.65 4.22
C THR A 117 -2.52 8.84 3.49
N ARG A 118 -2.57 10.03 4.08
CA ARG A 118 -1.93 11.23 3.52
C ARG A 118 -0.41 11.13 3.30
N LEU A 119 0.27 10.21 4.00
CA LEU A 119 1.72 10.01 3.89
C LEU A 119 2.08 9.00 2.80
N ILE A 120 1.25 7.98 2.61
CA ILE A 120 1.46 6.92 1.60
C ILE A 120 0.91 7.28 0.22
N LEU A 121 -0.15 8.10 0.18
CA LEU A 121 -0.86 8.45 -1.04
C LEU A 121 0.01 9.13 -2.11
N PRO A 122 0.93 10.08 -1.78
CA PRO A 122 1.80 10.69 -2.78
C PRO A 122 2.65 9.67 -3.54
N LYS A 123 3.17 8.65 -2.84
CA LYS A 123 3.97 7.59 -3.48
C LYS A 123 3.13 6.74 -4.43
N ILE A 124 1.94 6.35 -4.01
CA ILE A 124 1.00 5.58 -4.85
C ILE A 124 0.68 6.35 -6.15
N ILE A 125 0.39 7.65 -6.04
CA ILE A 125 0.10 8.50 -7.20
C ILE A 125 1.33 8.59 -8.11
N GLN A 126 2.53 8.82 -7.57
CA GLN A 126 3.76 8.89 -8.36
C GLN A 126 4.06 7.58 -9.10
N ASP A 127 3.96 6.45 -8.40
CA ASP A 127 4.21 5.13 -8.98
C ASP A 127 3.18 4.82 -10.10
N ALA A 128 1.91 5.17 -9.89
CA ALA A 128 0.87 5.03 -10.92
C ALA A 128 1.13 5.92 -12.15
N LEU A 129 1.51 7.19 -11.94
CA LEU A 129 1.83 8.11 -13.05
C LEU A 129 3.04 7.62 -13.86
N ALA A 130 4.06 7.08 -13.20
CA ALA A 130 5.23 6.51 -13.84
C ALA A 130 4.91 5.23 -14.64
N ALA A 131 3.94 4.43 -14.16
CA ALA A 131 3.54 3.18 -14.77
C ALA A 131 2.47 3.33 -15.88
N LEU A 132 1.93 4.53 -16.12
CA LEU A 132 0.93 4.76 -17.15
C LEU A 132 1.48 4.38 -18.54
N PRO A 133 0.77 3.53 -19.30
CA PRO A 133 1.24 3.03 -20.58
C PRO A 133 1.02 4.06 -21.69
N TRP A 134 1.98 4.95 -21.88
CA TRP A 134 2.00 5.89 -23.00
C TRP A 134 2.87 5.36 -24.16
N PRO A 135 2.40 5.40 -25.42
CA PRO A 135 3.25 5.15 -26.60
C PRO A 135 4.40 6.14 -26.68
N LYS A 136 4.16 7.37 -26.20
CA LYS A 136 5.18 8.39 -26.01
C LYS A 136 4.80 9.22 -24.78
N SER A 137 5.54 9.04 -23.70
CA SER A 137 5.34 9.84 -22.49
C SER A 137 5.79 11.28 -22.73
N MET A 138 4.99 12.23 -22.27
CA MET A 138 5.41 13.62 -22.12
C MET A 138 6.56 13.68 -21.12
N ARG A 139 7.60 14.47 -21.41
CA ARG A 139 8.68 14.76 -20.47
C ARG A 139 8.61 16.23 -20.08
N TRP A 140 8.67 16.51 -18.79
CA TRP A 140 8.77 17.87 -18.24
C TRP A 140 9.98 17.97 -17.30
N GLY A 141 10.41 19.19 -16.95
CA GLY A 141 11.52 19.40 -16.01
C GLY A 141 12.86 18.87 -16.53
N THR A 142 13.62 18.16 -15.70
CA THR A 142 14.97 17.65 -16.05
C THR A 142 14.97 16.47 -17.01
N GLY A 143 13.80 15.93 -17.38
CA GLY A 143 13.60 15.12 -18.58
C GLY A 143 14.47 13.87 -18.73
N LYS A 144 15.10 13.36 -17.66
CA LYS A 144 15.78 12.06 -17.69
C LYS A 144 14.75 10.94 -17.69
#